data_AF-A0A519DPG4-F1
#
_entry.id   AF-A0A519DPG4-F1
#
_cell.length_a   1.000
_cell.length_b   1.000
_cell.length_c   1.000
_cell.angle_alpha   90.00
_cell.angle_beta   90.00
_cell.angle_gamma   90.00
#
_symmetry.space_group_name_H-M   'P 1'
#
loop_
_entity.id
_entity.type
_entity.pdbx_description
1 polymer ?
#
loop_
_entity_poly.entity_id
_entity_poly.type
_entity_poly.pdbx_seq_one_letter_code
_entity_poly.pdbx_strand_id
1 'polypeptide(L)'
;MGEPVIPMAIVGVVTLVVGMKMNINPQKFNESIFGKETHESALGETNAMRMAVGGGLLAISTILLTSLIFIEDETVMATILLSTAIGLTVFLSTVVGAKFRGYTESVPKLPMIVLPILIILCLVGSSDSKMW
;
A
#
# COMPACT_ATOMS: atom_id res chain seq x y z
N MET A 1 -22.25 0.88 -11.08
CA MET A 1 -20.77 0.95 -10.99
C MET A 1 -20.27 -0.46 -11.26
N GLY A 2 -19.38 -0.63 -12.23
CA GLY A 2 -18.77 -1.93 -12.50
C GLY A 2 -18.06 -2.51 -11.28
N GLU A 3 -17.93 -3.82 -11.26
CA GLU A 3 -17.25 -4.57 -10.18
C GLU A 3 -15.84 -4.08 -9.83
N PRO A 4 -14.99 -3.59 -10.77
CA PRO A 4 -13.66 -3.07 -10.40
C PRO A 4 -13.69 -1.65 -9.82
N VAL A 5 -14.76 -0.87 -10.04
CA VAL A 5 -14.78 0.57 -9.72
C VAL A 5 -14.73 0.81 -8.21
N ILE A 6 -15.56 0.11 -7.43
CA ILE A 6 -15.64 0.29 -5.98
C ILE A 6 -14.34 -0.15 -5.29
N PRO A 7 -13.79 -1.36 -5.55
CA PRO A 7 -12.52 -1.78 -4.98
C PRO A 7 -11.37 -0.85 -5.37
N MET A 8 -11.30 -0.40 -6.62
CA MET A 8 -10.29 0.56 -7.07
C MET A 8 -10.36 1.89 -6.32
N ALA A 9 -11.57 2.41 -6.09
CA ALA A 9 -11.76 3.62 -5.29
C ALA A 9 -11.32 3.43 -3.83
N ILE A 10 -11.73 2.33 -3.20
CA ILE A 10 -11.36 2.04 -1.81
C ILE A 10 -9.84 1.91 -1.66
N VAL A 11 -9.21 1.08 -2.50
CA VAL A 11 -7.75 0.87 -2.45
C VAL A 11 -7.02 2.18 -2.77
N GLY A 12 -7.48 2.94 -3.77
CA GLY A 12 -6.92 4.24 -4.13
C GLY A 12 -6.98 5.26 -2.99
N VAL A 13 -8.12 5.37 -2.31
CA VAL A 13 -8.30 6.30 -1.17
C VAL A 13 -7.51 5.86 0.06
N VAL A 14 -7.49 4.56 0.39
CA VAL A 14 -6.72 4.08 1.54
C VAL A 14 -5.23 4.29 1.33
N THR A 15 -4.71 3.98 0.13
CA THR A 15 -3.29 4.22 -0.20
C THR A 15 -2.96 5.72 -0.22
N LEU A 16 -3.89 6.59 -0.64
CA LEU A 16 -3.74 8.05 -0.54
C LEU A 16 -3.52 8.47 0.92
N VAL A 17 -4.45 8.10 1.79
CA VAL A 17 -4.44 8.51 3.20
C VAL A 17 -3.22 7.98 3.93
N VAL A 18 -2.85 6.72 3.71
CA VAL A 18 -1.67 6.12 4.33
C VAL A 18 -0.39 6.80 3.82
N GLY A 19 -0.27 6.99 2.50
CA GLY A 19 0.88 7.65 1.88
C GLY A 19 1.06 9.10 2.35
N MET A 20 -0.04 9.85 2.49
CA MET A 20 -0.02 11.21 3.04
C MET A 20 0.44 11.21 4.50
N LYS A 21 -0.08 10.32 5.34
CA LYS A 21 0.32 10.23 6.75
C LYS A 21 1.82 9.91 6.89
N MET A 22 2.36 9.04 6.04
CA MET A 22 3.79 8.73 6.00
C MET A 22 4.67 9.93 5.61
N ASN A 23 4.14 10.86 4.80
CA ASN A 23 4.89 12.04 4.35
C ASN A 23 4.72 13.27 5.25
N ILE A 24 3.54 13.47 5.84
CA ILE A 24 3.25 14.61 6.73
C ILE A 24 3.98 14.47 8.07
N ASN A 25 3.94 13.28 8.67
CA ASN A 25 4.62 13.02 9.94
C ASN A 25 5.22 11.60 9.96
N PRO A 26 6.35 11.39 9.25
CA PRO A 26 7.00 10.08 9.18
C PRO A 26 7.41 9.57 10.57
N GLN A 27 7.83 10.45 11.47
CA GLN A 27 8.25 10.11 12.83
C GLN A 27 7.11 9.48 13.64
N LYS A 28 5.98 10.18 13.80
CA LYS A 28 4.81 9.64 14.52
C LYS A 28 4.30 8.36 13.88
N PHE A 29 4.38 8.27 12.55
CA PHE A 29 3.99 7.07 11.84
C PHE A 29 4.96 5.90 12.13
N ASN A 30 6.27 6.13 12.21
CA ASN A 30 7.26 5.14 12.67
C ASN A 30 6.96 4.65 14.10
N GLU A 31 6.76 5.60 15.03
CA GLU A 31 6.45 5.31 16.44
C GLU A 31 5.15 4.49 16.59
N SER A 32 4.11 4.81 15.81
CA SER A 32 2.84 4.06 15.83
C SER A 32 3.00 2.60 15.41
N ILE A 33 4.02 2.27 14.61
CA ILE A 33 4.29 0.92 14.14
C ILE A 33 5.11 0.13 15.17
N PHE A 34 6.18 0.75 15.69
CA PHE A 34 7.16 0.05 16.52
C PHE A 34 6.95 0.24 18.03
N GLY A 35 6.04 1.14 18.43
CA GLY A 35 5.71 1.40 19.83
C GLY A 35 6.83 2.09 20.62
N LYS A 36 7.85 2.62 19.93
CA LYS A 36 9.00 3.31 20.51
C LYS A 36 9.55 4.33 19.52
N GLU A 37 10.24 5.32 20.06
CA GLU A 37 10.99 6.28 19.27
C GLU A 37 12.22 5.62 18.62
N THR A 38 12.55 6.08 17.41
CA THR A 38 13.79 5.72 16.74
C THR A 38 14.94 6.39 17.47
N HIS A 39 16.08 5.70 17.62
CA HIS A 39 17.30 6.31 18.15
C HIS A 39 17.66 7.58 17.36
N GLU A 40 18.05 8.63 18.09
CA GLU A 40 18.32 9.97 17.52
C GLU A 40 19.29 9.92 16.34
N SER A 41 20.34 9.09 16.44
CA SER A 41 21.36 8.91 15.40
C SER A 41 20.87 8.29 14.10
N ALA A 42 19.65 7.76 14.05
CA ALA A 42 19.05 7.16 12.86
C ALA A 42 17.67 7.77 12.53
N LEU A 43 17.25 8.81 13.25
CA LEU A 43 15.92 9.41 13.12
C LEU A 43 15.72 10.02 11.73
N GLY A 44 16.73 10.75 11.25
CA GLY A 44 16.70 11.41 9.93
C GLY A 44 16.54 10.41 8.80
N GLU A 45 17.43 9.41 8.71
CA GLU A 45 17.40 8.40 7.66
C GLU A 45 16.14 7.54 7.73
N THR A 46 15.69 7.17 8.93
CA THR A 46 14.48 6.36 9.10
C THR A 46 13.23 7.13 8.67
N ASN A 47 13.17 8.43 8.97
CA ASN A 47 12.07 9.28 8.53
C ASN A 47 12.09 9.48 7.01
N ALA A 48 13.26 9.72 6.41
CA ALA A 48 13.41 9.84 4.96
C ALA A 48 12.99 8.56 4.22
N MET A 49 13.39 7.38 4.72
CA MET A 49 12.95 6.10 4.16
C MET A 49 11.44 5.90 4.30
N ARG A 50 10.83 6.33 5.41
CA ARG A 50 9.38 6.25 5.58
C ARG A 50 8.64 7.15 4.60
N MET A 51 9.16 8.35 4.32
CA MET A 51 8.61 9.23 3.29
C MET A 51 8.69 8.59 1.89
N ALA A 52 9.82 7.97 1.54
CA ALA A 52 9.98 7.27 0.27
C ALA A 52 8.97 6.11 0.11
N VAL A 53 8.77 5.31 1.16
CA VAL A 53 7.72 4.27 1.19
C VAL A 53 6.33 4.88 1.03
N GLY A 54 6.06 6.00 1.70
CA GLY A 54 4.83 6.77 1.56
C GLY A 54 4.61 7.27 0.13
N GLY A 55 5.67 7.73 -0.54
CA GLY A 55 5.64 8.14 -1.95
C GLY A 55 5.26 7.00 -2.89
N GLY A 56 5.74 5.78 -2.62
CA GLY A 56 5.30 4.58 -3.36
C GLY A 56 3.80 4.30 -3.22
N LEU A 57 3.24 4.47 -2.02
CA LEU A 57 1.78 4.34 -1.82
C LEU A 57 1.00 5.48 -2.49
N LEU A 58 1.52 6.71 -2.49
CA LEU A 58 0.92 7.83 -3.22
C LEU A 58 0.94 7.62 -4.74
N ALA A 59 1.99 6.97 -5.27
CA ALA A 59 2.04 6.60 -6.68
C ALA A 59 0.96 5.57 -7.03
N ILE A 60 0.81 4.50 -6.22
CA ILE A 60 -0.28 3.51 -6.38
C ILE A 60 -1.65 4.21 -6.32
N SER A 61 -1.85 5.06 -5.32
CA SER A 61 -3.08 5.84 -5.17
C SER A 61 -3.40 6.67 -6.41
N THR A 62 -2.41 7.40 -6.92
CA THR A 62 -2.55 8.23 -8.11
C THR A 62 -2.94 7.39 -9.32
N ILE A 63 -2.27 6.26 -9.55
CA ILE A 63 -2.59 5.34 -10.65
C ILE A 63 -4.05 4.86 -10.55
N LEU A 64 -4.48 4.39 -9.38
CA LEU A 64 -5.84 3.85 -9.21
C LEU A 64 -6.91 4.95 -9.35
N LEU A 65 -6.73 6.09 -8.69
CA LEU A 65 -7.71 7.17 -8.69
C LEU A 65 -7.80 7.88 -10.05
N THR A 66 -6.70 8.00 -10.78
CA THR A 66 -6.74 8.55 -12.15
C THR A 66 -7.32 7.54 -13.13
N SER A 67 -7.09 6.23 -12.93
CA SER A 67 -7.72 5.19 -13.76
C SER A 67 -9.25 5.24 -13.66
N LEU A 68 -9.82 5.57 -12.49
CA LEU A 68 -11.27 5.82 -12.33
C LEU A 68 -11.81 6.98 -13.18
N ILE A 69 -10.96 7.94 -13.56
CA ILE A 69 -11.35 9.14 -14.31
C ILE A 69 -11.20 8.90 -15.81
N PHE A 70 -10.15 8.18 -16.22
CA PHE A 70 -9.72 8.10 -17.62
C PHE A 70 -9.98 6.75 -18.30
N ILE A 71 -10.27 5.68 -17.54
CA ILE A 71 -10.48 4.34 -18.09
C ILE A 71 -11.95 3.93 -17.95
N GLU A 72 -12.59 3.64 -19.08
CA GLU A 72 -13.96 3.15 -19.14
C GLU A 72 -14.04 1.62 -19.31
N ASP A 73 -12.97 0.97 -19.78
CA ASP A 73 -12.90 -0.48 -19.98
C ASP A 73 -12.69 -1.21 -18.64
N GLU A 74 -13.73 -1.91 -18.19
CA GLU A 74 -13.72 -2.66 -16.94
C GLU A 74 -12.66 -3.79 -16.91
N THR A 75 -12.32 -4.38 -18.07
CA THR A 75 -11.27 -5.41 -18.18
C THR A 75 -9.89 -4.81 -17.92
N VAL A 76 -9.65 -3.60 -18.42
CA VAL A 76 -8.41 -2.86 -18.16
C VAL A 76 -8.33 -2.49 -16.68
N MET A 77 -9.43 -2.00 -16.09
CA MET A 77 -9.49 -1.66 -14.66
C MET A 77 -9.22 -2.87 -13.76
N ALA A 78 -9.79 -4.03 -14.07
CA ALA A 78 -9.52 -5.27 -13.35
C ALA A 78 -8.07 -5.74 -13.51
N THR A 79 -7.48 -5.58 -14.69
CA THR A 79 -6.05 -5.88 -14.93
C THR A 79 -5.14 -4.99 -14.08
N ILE A 80 -5.49 -3.71 -13.92
CA ILE A 80 -4.79 -2.78 -13.04
C ILE A 80 -4.92 -3.23 -11.58
N LEU A 81 -6.10 -3.68 -11.14
CA LEU A 81 -6.29 -4.22 -9.79
C LEU A 81 -5.48 -5.50 -9.55
N LEU A 82 -5.48 -6.44 -10.50
CA LEU A 82 -4.67 -7.66 -10.39
C LEU A 82 -3.17 -7.32 -10.30
N SER A 83 -2.70 -6.41 -11.16
CA SER A 83 -1.30 -5.93 -11.13
C SER A 83 -0.96 -5.26 -9.82
N THR A 84 -1.90 -4.49 -9.26
CA THR A 84 -1.78 -3.86 -7.94
C THR A 84 -1.73 -4.91 -6.83
N ALA A 85 -2.55 -5.96 -6.87
CA ALA A 85 -2.51 -7.06 -5.91
C ALA A 85 -1.14 -7.75 -5.91
N ILE A 86 -0.58 -8.02 -7.10
CA ILE A 86 0.77 -8.59 -7.26
C ILE A 86 1.82 -7.65 -6.66
N GLY A 87 1.80 -6.36 -7.03
CA GLY A 87 2.73 -5.37 -6.50
C GLY A 87 2.68 -5.22 -4.98
N LEU A 88 1.47 -5.19 -4.40
CA LEU A 88 1.26 -5.14 -2.95
C LEU A 88 1.71 -6.44 -2.26
N THR A 89 1.58 -7.60 -2.92
CA THR A 89 2.08 -8.88 -2.42
C THR A 89 3.61 -8.88 -2.37
N VAL A 90 4.27 -8.40 -3.43
CA VAL A 90 5.73 -8.20 -3.42
C VAL A 90 6.12 -7.24 -2.31
N PHE A 91 5.41 -6.12 -2.15
CA PHE A 91 5.69 -5.18 -1.07
C PHE A 91 5.55 -5.83 0.32
N LEU A 92 4.46 -6.55 0.59
CA LEU A 92 4.25 -7.28 1.84
C LEU A 92 5.39 -8.29 2.10
N SER A 93 5.88 -8.97 1.07
CA SER A 93 6.99 -9.91 1.20
C SER A 93 8.28 -9.23 1.68
N THR A 94 8.53 -7.98 1.27
CA THR A 94 9.70 -7.21 1.76
C THR A 94 9.57 -6.83 3.23
N VAL A 95 8.35 -6.51 3.68
CA VAL A 95 8.05 -6.19 5.08
C VAL A 95 8.27 -7.41 5.96
N VAL A 96 7.75 -8.56 5.55
CA VAL A 96 7.94 -9.84 6.25
C VAL A 96 9.42 -10.26 6.21
N GLY A 97 10.08 -10.08 5.07
CA GLY A 97 11.49 -10.40 4.86
C GLY A 97 12.43 -9.65 5.80
N ALA A 98 12.09 -8.42 6.21
CA ALA A 98 12.90 -7.68 7.19
C ALA A 98 13.04 -8.41 8.53
N LYS A 99 11.99 -9.11 8.98
CA LYS A 99 12.05 -9.96 10.18
C LYS A 99 12.95 -11.17 9.96
N PHE A 100 12.73 -11.90 8.86
CA PHE A 100 13.50 -13.12 8.55
C PHE A 100 15.00 -12.85 8.34
N ARG A 101 15.35 -11.62 7.94
CA ARG A 101 16.75 -11.19 7.79
C ARG A 101 17.37 -10.61 9.06
N GLY A 102 16.62 -10.56 10.17
CA GLY A 102 17.13 -10.08 11.47
C GLY A 102 17.26 -8.57 11.60
N TYR A 103 16.63 -7.78 10.72
CA TYR A 103 16.67 -6.31 10.81
C TYR A 103 15.64 -5.73 11.80
N THR A 104 14.67 -6.53 12.23
CA THR A 104 13.68 -6.13 13.24
C THR A 104 13.23 -7.33 14.07
N GLU A 105 13.11 -7.13 15.38
CA GLU A 105 12.59 -8.10 16.34
C GLU A 105 11.07 -8.27 16.25
N SER A 106 10.37 -7.23 15.77
CA SER A 106 8.92 -7.22 15.67
C SER A 106 8.45 -6.94 14.24
N VAL A 107 7.41 -7.64 13.81
CA VAL A 107 6.77 -7.36 12.53
C VAL A 107 5.90 -6.10 12.69
N PRO A 108 6.00 -5.13 11.78
CA PRO A 108 5.19 -3.93 11.87
C PRO A 108 3.70 -4.27 11.72
N LYS A 109 2.95 -4.18 12.81
CA LYS A 109 1.56 -4.66 12.89
C LYS A 109 0.64 -4.00 11.86
N LEU A 110 0.77 -2.68 11.68
CA LEU A 110 -0.10 -1.92 10.78
C LEU A 110 0.02 -2.37 9.31
N PRO A 111 1.23 -2.44 8.69
CA PRO A 111 1.41 -3.04 7.36
C PRO A 111 0.88 -4.47 7.24
N MET A 112 1.06 -5.31 8.26
CA MET A 112 0.59 -6.70 8.26
C MET A 112 -0.92 -6.86 8.27
N ILE A 113 -1.67 -5.81 8.63
CA ILE A 113 -3.12 -5.81 8.58
C ILE A 113 -3.59 -5.12 7.30
N VAL A 114 -3.05 -3.93 7.02
CA VAL A 114 -3.49 -3.09 5.90
C VAL A 114 -3.15 -3.73 4.55
N LEU A 115 -1.92 -4.22 4.35
CA LEU A 115 -1.51 -4.74 3.04
C LEU A 115 -2.32 -5.99 2.62
N PRO A 116 -2.53 -7.01 3.48
CA PRO A 116 -3.38 -8.14 3.11
C PRO A 116 -4.82 -7.75 2.78
N ILE A 117 -5.41 -6.80 3.52
CA ILE A 117 -6.77 -6.31 3.23
C ILE A 117 -6.82 -5.66 1.84
N LEU A 118 -5.83 -4.80 1.51
CA LEU A 118 -5.78 -4.17 0.20
C LEU A 118 -5.55 -5.19 -0.93
N ILE A 119 -4.71 -6.20 -0.72
CA ILE A 119 -4.50 -7.30 -1.67
C ILE A 119 -5.82 -8.03 -1.94
N ILE A 120 -6.55 -8.41 -0.88
CA ILE A 120 -7.84 -9.09 -1.02
C ILE A 120 -8.84 -8.22 -1.78
N LEU A 121 -8.94 -6.93 -1.46
CA LEU A 121 -9.82 -6.00 -2.17
C LEU A 121 -9.47 -5.90 -3.66
N CYS A 122 -8.18 -5.82 -3.99
CA CYS A 122 -7.72 -5.84 -5.37
C CYS A 122 -8.10 -7.14 -6.08
N LEU A 123 -7.90 -8.30 -5.44
CA LEU A 123 -8.25 -9.60 -6.02
C LEU A 123 -9.76 -9.73 -6.24
N VAL A 124 -10.58 -9.36 -5.25
CA VAL A 124 -12.05 -9.36 -5.39
C VAL A 124 -12.48 -8.47 -6.54
N GLY A 125 -11.94 -7.24 -6.63
CA GLY A 125 -12.28 -6.33 -7.72
C GLY A 125 -11.75 -6.73 -9.09
N SER A 126 -10.77 -7.65 -9.16
CA SER A 126 -10.28 -8.20 -10.43
C SER A 126 -10.95 -9.51 -10.85
N SER A 127 -11.80 -10.12 -10.01
CA SER A 127 -12.23 -11.51 -10.17
C SER A 127 -13.33 -11.76 -11.21
N ASP A 128 -13.95 -10.72 -11.80
CA ASP A 128 -15.21 -10.92 -12.54
C ASP A 128 -15.29 -10.22 -13.92
N SER A 129 -14.21 -9.59 -14.39
CA SER A 129 -14.17 -9.00 -15.74
C SER A 129 -13.69 -10.02 -16.79
N LYS A 130 -14.47 -11.06 -17.11
CA LYS A 130 -14.29 -11.93 -18.30
C LYS A 130 -12.83 -12.29 -18.66
N MET A 131 -11.99 -12.63 -17.69
CA MET A 131 -10.60 -13.05 -17.94
C MET A 131 -10.48 -14.57 -18.19
N TRP A 132 -11.61 -15.23 -18.40
CA TRP A 132 -11.76 -16.65 -18.75
C TRP A 132 -12.91 -16.80 -19.76
#